data_AF-A0A098BX93-F1
#
_entry.id   AF-A0A098BX93-F1
#
_cell.length_a   1.000
_cell.length_b   1.000
_cell.length_c   1.000
_cell.angle_alpha   90.00
_cell.angle_beta   90.00
_cell.angle_gamma   90.00
#
_symmetry.space_group_name_H-M   'P 1'
#
loop_
_entity.id
_entity.type
_entity.pdbx_description
1 polymer ?
#
loop_
_entity_poly.entity_id
_entity_poly.type
_entity_poly.pdbx_seq_one_letter_code
_entity_poly.pdbx_strand_id
1 'polypeptide(L)' 'MQISFDVNNKLKCQSVAYDFVFDKNNNPLIVEISYGFAMEAYDACPGYWDSSLQWHEGKFNPQGWMVEEVVRLKK' A
#
# COMPACT_ATOMS: atom_id res chain seq x y z
N MET A 1 2.00 8.62 -1.99
CA MET A 1 2.54 7.87 -0.83
C MET A 1 1.92 8.29 0.49
N GLN A 2 2.17 9.49 1.03
CA GLN A 2 1.60 9.90 2.33
C GLN A 2 0.07 9.71 2.42
N ILE A 3 -0.66 10.14 1.40
CA ILE A 3 -2.13 10.01 1.33
C ILE A 3 -2.58 8.56 1.49
N SER A 4 -1.87 7.59 0.89
CA SER A 4 -2.19 6.17 0.97
C SER A 4 -2.11 5.66 2.41
N PHE A 5 -1.06 6.03 3.16
CA PHE A 5 -0.91 5.67 4.58
C PHE A 5 -1.97 6.35 5.45
N ASP A 6 -2.21 7.64 5.25
CA ASP A 6 -3.18 8.41 6.04
C ASP A 6 -4.60 7.86 5.87
N VAL A 7 -4.99 7.55 4.63
CA VAL A 7 -6.30 6.99 4.32
C VAL A 7 -6.42 5.57 4.85
N ASN A 8 -5.39 4.73 4.71
CA ASN A 8 -5.40 3.37 5.26
C ASN A 8 -5.60 3.37 6.78
N ASN A 9 -4.91 4.26 7.50
CA ASN A 9 -5.06 4.44 8.95
C ASN A 9 -6.47 4.89 9.34
N LYS A 10 -7.08 5.80 8.56
CA LYS A 10 -8.47 6.24 8.80
C LYS A 10 -9.48 5.12 8.57
N LEU A 11 -9.28 4.32 7.53
CA LEU A 11 -10.14 3.19 7.20
C LEU A 11 -9.93 1.97 8.10
N LYS A 12 -8.81 1.93 8.85
CA LYS A 12 -8.40 0.80 9.71
C LYS A 12 -8.29 -0.51 8.92
N CYS A 13 -7.78 -0.41 7.70
CA CYS A 13 -7.56 -1.56 6.84
C CYS A 13 -6.14 -2.10 7.02
N GLN A 14 -6.00 -3.41 6.84
CA GLN A 14 -4.70 -4.08 6.87
C GLN A 14 -3.90 -3.85 5.58
N SER A 15 -4.54 -4.07 4.43
CA SER A 15 -3.94 -3.95 3.10
C SER A 15 -4.99 -3.45 2.12
N VAL A 16 -4.61 -2.49 1.28
CA VAL A 16 -5.51 -1.80 0.34
C VAL A 16 -4.71 -1.33 -0.87
N ALA A 17 -5.27 -1.51 -2.07
CA ALA A 17 -4.81 -0.84 -3.28
C ALA A 17 -5.61 0.44 -3.52
N TYR A 18 -4.92 1.50 -3.93
CA TYR A 18 -5.48 2.81 -4.20
C TYR A 18 -5.08 3.25 -5.60
N ASP A 19 -6.07 3.60 -6.42
CA ASP A 19 -5.81 4.19 -7.73
C ASP A 19 -5.98 5.70 -7.65
N PHE A 20 -4.97 6.40 -8.16
CA PHE A 20 -4.91 7.85 -8.16
C PHE A 20 -4.98 8.39 -9.59
N VAL A 21 -5.73 9.48 -9.75
CA VAL A 21 -5.62 10.39 -10.88
C VAL A 21 -5.14 11.74 -10.39
N PHE A 22 -4.65 12.58 -11.29
CA PHE A 22 -4.22 13.93 -10.96
C PHE A 22 -5.15 14.95 -11.64
N ASP A 23 -5.58 15.95 -10.88
CA ASP A 23 -6.37 17.04 -11.44
C ASP A 23 -5.50 18.00 -12.30
N LYS A 24 -6.12 19.03 -12.86
CA LYS A 24 -5.44 20.05 -13.68
C LYS A 24 -4.33 20.82 -12.95
N ASN A 25 -4.31 20.80 -11.62
CA ASN A 25 -3.32 21.45 -10.78
C ASN A 25 -2.31 20.44 -10.20
N ASN A 26 -2.31 19.19 -10.70
CA ASN A 26 -1.50 18.09 -10.24
C ASN A 26 -1.77 17.67 -8.77
N ASN A 27 -2.99 17.92 -8.28
CA ASN A 27 -3.41 17.37 -7.00
C ASN A 27 -3.81 15.89 -7.17
N PRO A 28 -3.28 14.98 -6.35
CA PRO A 28 -3.69 13.58 -6.38
C PRO A 28 -5.11 13.40 -5.83
N LEU A 29 -5.93 12.64 -6.56
CA LEU A 29 -7.31 12.29 -6.22
C LEU A 29 -7.45 10.77 -6.23
N ILE A 30 -8.01 10.19 -5.17
CA ILE A 30 -8.33 8.75 -5.13
C ILE A 30 -9.62 8.52 -5.91
N VAL A 31 -9.57 7.63 -6.90
CA VAL A 31 -10.74 7.23 -7.70
C VAL A 31 -11.22 5.81 -7.42
N GLU A 32 -10.34 4.97 -6.88
CA GLU A 32 -10.67 3.59 -6.52
C GLU A 32 -9.97 3.16 -5.23
N ILE A 33 -10.66 2.31 -4.47
CA ILE A 33 -10.13 1.60 -3.30
C ILE A 33 -10.50 0.13 -3.48
N SER A 34 -9.50 -0.75 -3.48
CA SER A 34 -9.70 -2.20 -3.64
C SER A 34 -9.07 -2.98 -2.48
N TYR A 35 -9.80 -3.98 -2.00
CA TYR A 35 -9.31 -4.92 -0.98
C TYR A 35 -8.27 -5.91 -1.55
N GLY A 36 -8.25 -6.07 -2.88
CA GLY A 36 -7.39 -7.02 -3.57
C GLY A 36 -6.52 -6.32 -4.62
N PHE A 37 -5.37 -6.93 -4.91
CA PHE A 37 -4.44 -6.43 -5.90
C PHE A 37 -3.78 -7.58 -6.68
N ALA A 38 -3.33 -7.30 -7.90
CA ALA A 38 -2.68 -8.30 -8.75
C ALA A 38 -1.21 -8.51 -8.32
N MET A 39 -0.91 -9.68 -7.76
CA MET A 39 0.41 -9.99 -7.19
C MET A 39 1.58 -9.80 -8.17
N GLU A 40 1.43 -10.23 -9.42
CA GLU A 40 2.51 -10.20 -10.43
C GLU A 40 3.09 -8.79 -10.65
N ALA A 41 2.26 -7.74 -10.50
CA ALA A 41 2.71 -6.36 -10.64
C ALA A 41 3.66 -5.92 -9.52
N TYR A 42 3.47 -6.45 -8.31
CA TYR A 42 4.26 -6.09 -7.12
C TYR A 42 5.54 -6.92 -7.01
N ASP A 43 5.52 -8.18 -7.47
CA ASP A 43 6.71 -9.02 -7.54
C ASP A 43 7.82 -8.42 -8.43
N ALA A 44 7.40 -7.62 -9.43
CA ALA A 44 8.30 -6.90 -10.33
C ALA A 44 8.81 -5.56 -9.76
N CYS A 45 8.26 -5.07 -8.63
CA CYS A 45 8.66 -3.80 -8.07
C CYS A 45 10.12 -3.85 -7.53
N PRO A 46 10.93 -2.79 -7.78
CA PRO A 46 12.32 -2.76 -7.36
C PRO A 46 12.52 -2.49 -5.86
N GLY A 47 11.43 -2.26 -5.12
CA GLY A 47 11.43 -1.87 -3.72
C GLY A 47 10.07 -1.37 -3.26
N TYR A 48 10.02 -0.84 -2.05
CA TYR A 48 8.80 -0.32 -1.44
C TYR A 48 9.08 0.89 -0.55
N TRP A 49 8.04 1.68 -0.27
CA TRP A 49 8.10 2.77 0.70
C TRP A 49 7.49 2.31 2.03
N ASP A 50 8.11 2.67 3.15
CA ASP A 50 7.55 2.45 4.48
C ASP A 50 6.67 3.62 4.96
N SER A 51 6.06 3.47 6.13
CA SER A 51 5.19 4.48 6.74
C SER A 51 5.94 5.76 7.18
N SER A 52 7.27 5.73 7.24
CA SER A 52 8.12 6.90 7.46
C SER A 52 8.60 7.53 6.14
N LEU A 53 8.01 7.12 5.02
CA LEU A 53 8.35 7.54 3.66
C LEU A 53 9.83 7.32 3.34
N GLN A 54 10.44 6.26 3.88
CA GLN A 54 11.77 5.81 3.46
C GLN A 54 11.62 4.75 2.38
N TRP A 55 12.43 4.88 1.32
CA TRP A 55 12.49 3.90 0.25
C TRP A 55 13.44 2.76 0.64
N HIS A 56 12.96 1.53 0.46
CA HIS A 56 13.73 0.31 0.66
C HIS A 56 13.88 -0.39 -0.68
N GLU A 57 15.10 -0.43 -1.20
CA GLU A 57 15.43 -1.15 -2.43
C GLU A 57 15.51 -2.66 -2.18
N GLY A 58 15.03 -3.45 -3.13
CA GLY A 58 15.11 -4.91 -3.12
C GLY A 58 13.75 -5.58 -3.24
N LYS A 59 13.79 -6.91 -3.40
CA LYS A 59 12.58 -7.73 -3.44
C LYS A 59 11.92 -7.75 -2.07
N PHE A 60 10.58 -7.76 -2.08
CA PHE A 60 9.77 -7.88 -0.89
C PHE A 60 8.61 -8.85 -1.14
N ASN A 61 7.98 -9.31 -0.06
CA ASN A 61 6.86 -10.26 -0.13
C ASN A 61 5.64 -9.65 0.60
N PRO A 62 4.78 -8.90 -0.13
CA PRO A 62 3.64 -8.24 0.49
C PRO A 62 2.63 -9.25 1.06
N GLN A 63 2.50 -10.44 0.47
CA GLN A 63 1.62 -11.51 0.96
C GLN A 63 2.12 -12.08 2.29
N GLY A 64 3.43 -12.24 2.43
CA GLY A 64 4.07 -12.61 3.69
C GLY A 64 3.71 -11.63 4.81
N TRP A 65 3.82 -10.32 4.55
CA TRP A 65 3.46 -9.29 5.53
C TRP A 65 1.99 -9.33 5.94
N MET A 66 1.08 -9.52 4.97
CA MET A 66 -0.35 -9.67 5.27
C MET A 66 -0.60 -10.84 6.23
N VAL A 67 0.05 -11.99 6.03
CA VAL A 67 -0.09 -13.16 6.91
C VAL A 67 0.54 -12.89 8.29
N GLU A 68 1.75 -12.34 8.32
CA GLU A 68 2.46 -12.02 9.58
C GLU A 68 1.67 -11.09 10.48
N GLU A 69 1.04 -10.07 9.91
CA GLU A 69 0.25 -9.10 10.65
C GLU A 69 -1.04 -9.73 11.22
N VAL A 70 -1.74 -10.60 10.46
CA VAL A 70 -2.87 -11.37 11.00
C VAL A 70 -2.44 -12.26 12.17
N VAL A 71 -1.26 -12.90 12.09
CA VAL A 71 -0.74 -13.76 13.15
C VAL A 71 -0.37 -12.96 14.40
N ARG A 72 0.20 -11.75 14.25
CA ARG A 72 0.54 -10.86 15.38
C ARG A 72 -0.71 -10.41 16.15
N LEU A 73 -1.81 -10.15 15.47
CA LEU A 73 -3.08 -9.72 16.09
C LEU A 73 -3.71 -10.79 17.00
N LYS A 74 -3.27 -12.05 16.93
CA LYS A 74 -3.79 -13.16 17.75
C LYS A 74 -3.02 -13.39 19.07
N LYS A 75 -1.99 -12.61 19.35
CA LYS A 75 -1.25 -12.63 20.63
C LYS A 75 -1.71 -11.48 21.52
#